data_AF-A0AAV9PNA0-F1
#
_entry.id   AF-A0AAV9PNA0-F1
#
_cell.length_a   1.000
_cell.length_b   1.000
_cell.length_c   1.000
_cell.angle_alpha   90.00
_cell.angle_beta   90.00
_cell.angle_gamma   90.00
#
_symmetry.space_group_name_H-M   'P 1'
#
loop_
_entity.id
_entity.type
_entity.pdbx_description
1 polymer ?
#
loop_
_entity_poly.entity_id
_entity_poly.type
_entity_poly.pdbx_seq_one_letter_code
_entity_poly.pdbx_strand_id
1 'polypeptide(L)'
;MMPRPLLKNTFNLTYRKIPILAIGREIYCDTSLVAEALEHFFPESEGYRTLYPLAADGRSYRPMIRGFASYWTDRPLFRVACGLMPASIWASAFGRDREGLIGHSIDAEKLGRKIPENLSKLDLQLSMLEPLFANDSGDEGFVFSTESPSLADISLFYELKWGEEIAKGKYTEGITQGETKDGELEGAAPVLNAQRYPGLWRWYKMMEVYFENLPSTEETCKNFEEVVKKMRESPALGTRSLLLPTPRSTHAELDKKTGCVEGALVSIAPDDTGRDDPTLGTLIAMSPEEVVIKPQKLDPPATVDVRIHFPRLGFVVRPSPASKL
;
A
#
# COMPACT_ATOMS: atom_id res chain seq x y z
N MET A 1 8.32 10.81 7.12
CA MET A 1 7.66 12.04 7.57
C MET A 1 7.81 13.11 6.50
N MET A 2 7.02 14.19 6.56
CA MET A 2 7.16 15.34 5.67
C MET A 2 8.29 16.29 6.14
N PRO A 3 8.93 17.05 5.24
CA PRO A 3 8.73 17.07 3.78
C PRO A 3 9.39 15.88 3.05
N ARG A 4 8.91 15.56 1.83
CA ARG A 4 9.52 14.57 0.92
C ARG A 4 10.13 15.25 -0.33
N PRO A 5 11.27 15.95 -0.19
CA PRO A 5 11.84 16.74 -1.28
C PRO A 5 12.25 15.88 -2.48
N LEU A 6 12.66 14.63 -2.27
CA LEU A 6 13.02 13.72 -3.36
C LEU A 6 11.82 13.50 -4.32
N LEU A 7 10.64 13.18 -3.80
CA LEU A 7 9.45 12.98 -4.66
C LEU A 7 9.00 14.28 -5.32
N LYS A 8 8.98 15.37 -4.55
CA LYS A 8 8.55 16.69 -5.05
C LYS A 8 9.49 17.20 -6.15
N ASN A 9 10.79 17.23 -5.90
CA ASN A 9 11.78 17.85 -6.78
C ASN A 9 12.12 16.96 -7.99
N THR A 10 11.98 15.65 -7.86
CA THR A 10 12.26 14.74 -8.99
C THR A 10 11.05 14.56 -9.89
N PHE A 11 9.84 14.49 -9.32
CA PHE A 11 8.63 14.06 -10.05
C PHE A 11 7.45 15.05 -10.01
N ASN A 12 7.57 16.20 -9.34
CA ASN A 12 6.43 17.07 -8.99
C ASN A 12 5.32 16.33 -8.22
N LEU A 13 5.66 15.24 -7.51
CA LEU A 13 4.70 14.44 -6.76
C LEU A 13 4.56 15.00 -5.33
N THR A 14 3.36 15.49 -5.00
CA THR A 14 3.01 15.99 -3.66
C THR A 14 2.39 14.92 -2.76
N TYR A 15 1.94 13.80 -3.34
CA TYR A 15 1.44 12.64 -2.60
C TYR A 15 2.46 12.17 -1.55
N ARG A 16 2.00 12.08 -0.29
CA ARG A 16 2.88 11.86 0.86
C ARG A 16 2.97 10.41 1.34
N LYS A 17 2.05 9.52 0.94
CA LYS A 17 2.10 8.11 1.33
C LYS A 17 3.16 7.37 0.50
N ILE A 18 3.66 6.29 1.06
CA ILE A 18 4.65 5.39 0.47
C ILE A 18 4.21 3.94 0.78
N PRO A 19 4.70 2.94 0.02
CA PRO A 19 5.60 3.04 -1.13
C PRO A 19 4.95 3.64 -2.39
N ILE A 20 5.79 4.01 -3.35
CA ILE A 20 5.42 4.23 -4.76
C ILE A 20 6.37 3.39 -5.62
N LEU A 21 5.94 3.00 -6.81
CA LEU A 21 6.76 2.26 -7.78
C LEU A 21 7.07 3.13 -8.99
N ALA A 22 8.30 3.05 -9.49
CA ALA A 22 8.69 3.64 -10.76
C ALA A 22 9.06 2.53 -11.76
N ILE A 23 8.40 2.50 -12.92
CA ILE A 23 8.79 1.67 -14.07
C ILE A 23 9.09 2.61 -15.24
N GLY A 24 10.38 2.79 -15.55
CA GLY A 24 10.80 3.79 -16.52
C GLY A 24 10.40 5.21 -16.10
N ARG A 25 9.41 5.81 -16.78
CA ARG A 25 8.87 7.15 -16.49
C ARG A 25 7.43 7.16 -15.98
N GLU A 26 6.92 5.99 -15.62
CA GLU A 26 5.60 5.84 -15.00
C GLU A 26 5.75 5.67 -13.49
N ILE A 27 5.07 6.51 -12.72
CA ILE A 27 5.05 6.47 -11.26
C ILE A 27 3.70 5.94 -10.80
N TYR A 28 3.67 4.75 -10.21
CA TYR A 28 2.48 4.12 -9.64
C TYR A 28 2.40 4.42 -8.15
N CYS A 29 1.38 5.17 -7.75
CA CYS A 29 1.08 5.46 -6.36
C CYS A 29 0.10 4.43 -5.79
N ASP A 30 0.25 4.13 -4.49
CA ASP A 30 -0.58 3.19 -3.73
C ASP A 30 -0.31 1.71 -4.02
N THR A 31 -0.22 0.89 -2.96
CA THR A 31 0.13 -0.53 -3.05
C THR A 31 -0.88 -1.33 -3.86
N SER A 32 -2.16 -0.94 -3.88
CA SER A 32 -3.18 -1.61 -4.67
C SER A 32 -2.94 -1.49 -6.18
N LEU A 33 -2.41 -0.36 -6.64
CA LEU A 33 -2.04 -0.17 -8.04
C LEU A 33 -0.64 -0.70 -8.34
N VAL A 34 0.30 -0.57 -7.40
CA VAL A 34 1.64 -1.16 -7.50
C VAL A 34 1.55 -2.67 -7.73
N ALA A 35 0.68 -3.37 -6.98
CA ALA A 35 0.46 -4.80 -7.18
C ALA A 35 -0.02 -5.13 -8.60
N GLU A 36 -0.98 -4.37 -9.14
CA GLU A 36 -1.47 -4.58 -10.50
C GLU A 36 -0.42 -4.23 -11.57
N ALA A 37 0.40 -3.22 -11.33
CA ALA A 37 1.51 -2.88 -12.22
C ALA A 37 2.56 -4.00 -12.24
N LEU A 38 2.92 -4.54 -11.08
CA LEU A 38 3.85 -5.67 -10.99
C LEU A 38 3.30 -6.92 -11.70
N GLU A 39 2.03 -7.27 -11.45
CA GLU A 39 1.35 -8.38 -12.12
C GLU A 39 1.33 -8.21 -13.65
N HIS A 40 1.20 -6.98 -14.15
CA HIS A 40 1.15 -6.71 -15.58
C HIS A 40 2.53 -6.74 -16.25
N PHE A 41 3.53 -6.08 -15.66
CA PHE A 41 4.84 -5.88 -16.29
C PHE A 41 5.84 -7.00 -16.00
N PHE A 42 5.53 -7.88 -15.04
CA PHE A 42 6.36 -9.03 -14.69
C PHE A 42 5.50 -10.31 -14.69
N PRO A 43 5.00 -10.77 -15.85
CA PRO A 43 4.05 -11.87 -15.94
C PRO A 43 4.72 -13.25 -15.83
N GLU A 44 3.92 -14.27 -15.52
CA GLU A 44 4.39 -15.67 -15.45
C GLU A 44 5.01 -16.16 -16.76
N SER A 45 4.55 -15.66 -17.91
CA SER A 45 5.11 -15.97 -19.22
C SER A 45 6.59 -15.57 -19.38
N GLU A 46 7.08 -14.68 -18.51
CA GLU A 46 8.48 -14.24 -18.45
C GLU A 46 9.26 -14.85 -17.27
N GLY A 47 8.67 -15.84 -16.57
CA GLY A 47 9.32 -16.56 -15.47
C GLY A 47 9.11 -15.95 -14.09
N TYR A 48 8.26 -14.93 -13.97
CA TYR A 48 7.83 -14.38 -12.67
C TYR A 48 6.70 -15.22 -12.06
N ARG A 49 6.29 -14.90 -10.82
CA ARG A 49 5.14 -15.53 -10.15
C ARG A 49 3.94 -14.58 -10.17
N THR A 50 2.75 -15.12 -10.35
CA THR A 50 1.51 -14.34 -10.25
C THR A 50 1.13 -14.04 -8.80
N LEU A 51 0.54 -12.88 -8.56
CA LEU A 51 -0.13 -12.52 -7.32
C LEU A 51 -1.53 -13.14 -7.18
N TYR A 52 -2.02 -13.78 -8.25
CA TYR A 52 -3.38 -14.33 -8.36
C TYR A 52 -3.40 -15.79 -8.84
N PRO A 53 -2.71 -16.71 -8.14
CA PRO A 53 -2.72 -18.12 -8.50
C PRO A 53 -4.15 -18.69 -8.49
N LEU A 54 -4.38 -19.71 -9.32
CA LEU A 54 -5.67 -20.43 -9.32
C LEU A 54 -5.85 -21.16 -7.99
N ALA A 55 -7.07 -21.18 -7.49
CA ALA A 55 -7.43 -22.01 -6.34
C ALA A 55 -7.50 -23.49 -6.74
N ALA A 56 -7.51 -24.37 -5.75
CA ALA A 56 -7.62 -25.82 -5.92
C ALA A 56 -8.85 -26.27 -6.74
N ASP A 57 -9.90 -25.44 -6.81
CA ASP A 57 -11.11 -25.68 -7.64
C ASP A 57 -10.96 -25.21 -9.09
N GLY A 58 -9.77 -24.72 -9.48
CA GLY A 58 -9.43 -24.22 -10.81
C GLY A 58 -9.95 -22.81 -11.12
N ARG A 59 -10.58 -22.12 -10.16
CA ARG A 59 -11.10 -20.76 -10.38
C ARG A 59 -10.06 -19.70 -10.03
N SER A 60 -10.17 -18.56 -10.73
CA SER A 60 -9.49 -17.34 -10.31
C SER A 60 -10.37 -16.57 -9.32
N TYR A 61 -9.83 -16.29 -8.14
CA TYR A 61 -10.45 -15.45 -7.13
C TYR A 61 -9.88 -14.02 -7.11
N ARG A 62 -9.23 -13.57 -8.19
CA ARG A 62 -8.57 -12.25 -8.28
C ARG A 62 -9.38 -11.08 -7.70
N PRO A 63 -10.69 -10.90 -8.00
CA PRO A 63 -11.47 -9.81 -7.39
C PRO A 63 -11.62 -9.93 -5.88
N MET A 64 -11.76 -11.15 -5.35
CA MET A 64 -11.88 -11.40 -3.92
C MET A 64 -10.54 -11.26 -3.21
N ILE A 65 -9.44 -11.68 -3.83
CA ILE A 65 -8.07 -11.48 -3.34
C ILE A 65 -7.78 -9.97 -3.23
N ARG A 66 -8.06 -9.19 -4.27
CA ARG A 66 -7.93 -7.72 -4.25
C ARG A 66 -8.83 -7.09 -3.18
N GLY A 67 -10.08 -7.55 -3.09
CA GLY A 67 -11.02 -7.09 -2.08
C GLY A 67 -10.53 -7.35 -0.66
N PHE A 68 -9.99 -8.55 -0.40
CA PHE A 68 -9.43 -8.94 0.88
C PHE A 68 -8.25 -8.05 1.27
N ALA A 69 -7.29 -7.84 0.36
CA ALA A 69 -6.17 -6.92 0.60
C ALA A 69 -6.67 -5.48 0.87
N SER A 70 -7.38 -4.87 -0.07
CA SER A 70 -7.67 -3.42 -0.01
C SER A 70 -8.79 -3.02 0.97
N TYR A 71 -9.64 -3.96 1.41
CA TYR A 71 -10.76 -3.65 2.31
C TYR A 71 -10.71 -4.38 3.64
N TRP A 72 -10.05 -5.53 3.76
CA TRP A 72 -9.93 -6.24 5.02
C TRP A 72 -8.57 -5.99 5.67
N THR A 73 -7.47 -6.25 4.97
CA THR A 73 -6.14 -6.04 5.56
C THR A 73 -5.86 -4.55 5.73
N ASP A 74 -6.00 -3.78 4.65
CA ASP A 74 -5.56 -2.37 4.62
C ASP A 74 -6.46 -1.41 5.42
N ARG A 75 -7.64 -1.87 5.87
CA ARG A 75 -8.62 -1.02 6.57
C ARG A 75 -8.87 -1.47 8.02
N PRO A 76 -9.71 -2.48 8.31
CA PRO A 76 -9.99 -2.86 9.70
C PRO A 76 -8.77 -3.49 10.38
N LEU A 77 -8.03 -4.38 9.72
CA LEU A 77 -6.88 -5.04 10.35
C LEU A 77 -5.73 -4.05 10.58
N PHE A 78 -5.37 -3.24 9.57
CA PHE A 78 -4.34 -2.20 9.70
C PHE A 78 -4.65 -1.19 10.81
N ARG A 79 -5.92 -0.79 10.97
CA ARG A 79 -6.32 0.09 12.07
C ARG A 79 -6.09 -0.55 13.44
N VAL A 80 -6.34 -1.86 13.56
CA VAL A 80 -6.08 -2.60 14.79
C VAL A 80 -4.58 -2.67 15.07
N ALA A 81 -3.77 -3.01 14.07
CA ALA A 81 -2.31 -3.09 14.19
C ALA A 81 -1.69 -1.75 14.58
N CYS A 82 -2.09 -0.63 13.95
CA CYS A 82 -1.71 0.71 14.39
C CYS A 82 -2.09 0.99 15.86
N GLY A 83 -3.24 0.47 16.30
CA GLY A 83 -3.72 0.62 17.68
C GLY A 83 -2.89 -0.13 18.73
N LEU A 84 -2.01 -1.04 18.31
CA LEU A 84 -1.09 -1.77 19.19
C LEU A 84 0.28 -1.10 19.32
N MET A 85 0.55 -0.05 18.54
CA MET A 85 1.82 0.67 18.61
C MET A 85 2.02 1.28 20.01
N PRO A 86 3.23 1.16 20.60
CA PRO A 86 3.54 1.75 21.89
C PRO A 86 3.31 3.26 21.94
N ALA A 87 2.88 3.77 23.10
CA ALA A 87 2.63 5.21 23.31
C ALA A 87 3.85 6.08 23.00
N SER A 88 5.07 5.57 23.20
CA SER A 88 6.32 6.27 22.90
C SER A 88 6.46 6.63 21.41
N ILE A 89 5.98 5.78 20.50
CA ILE A 89 5.97 6.10 19.06
C ILE A 89 5.07 7.31 18.80
N TRP A 90 3.89 7.34 19.41
CA TRP A 90 2.93 8.44 19.27
C TRP A 90 3.38 9.74 19.94
N ALA A 91 4.21 9.68 20.98
CA ALA A 91 4.77 10.86 21.63
C ALA A 91 5.92 11.52 20.84
N SER A 92 6.47 10.82 19.84
CA SER A 92 7.62 11.27 19.05
C SER A 92 7.24 12.19 17.88
N ALA A 93 8.25 12.62 17.09
CA ALA A 93 8.04 13.32 15.83
C ALA A 93 7.12 12.57 14.85
N PHE A 94 7.13 11.24 14.92
CA PHE A 94 6.23 10.42 14.12
C PHE A 94 4.76 10.73 14.43
N GLY A 95 4.39 10.82 15.71
CA GLY A 95 3.02 11.17 16.11
C GLY A 95 2.62 12.53 15.58
N ARG A 96 3.48 13.54 15.70
CA ARG A 96 3.26 14.89 15.17
C ARG A 96 3.07 14.89 13.64
N ASP A 97 3.86 14.11 12.89
CA ASP A 97 3.68 13.96 11.43
C ASP A 97 2.34 13.27 11.09
N ARG A 98 1.88 12.33 11.93
CA ARG A 98 0.60 11.63 11.78
C ARG A 98 -0.60 12.52 12.10
N GLU A 99 -0.52 13.44 13.06
CA GLU A 99 -1.58 14.44 13.31
C GLU A 99 -1.93 15.21 12.03
N GLY A 100 -0.90 15.68 11.31
CA GLY A 100 -1.10 16.36 10.02
C GLY A 100 -1.60 15.45 8.90
N LEU A 101 -1.39 14.13 8.97
CA LEU A 101 -1.93 13.18 7.99
C LEU A 101 -3.40 12.84 8.28
N ILE A 102 -3.75 12.64 9.54
CA ILE A 102 -5.07 12.16 9.97
C ILE A 102 -6.03 13.34 10.18
N GLY A 103 -5.52 14.55 10.40
CA GLY A 103 -6.32 15.78 10.52
C GLY A 103 -6.89 16.04 11.92
N HIS A 104 -6.34 15.43 12.96
CA HIS A 104 -6.69 15.72 14.36
C HIS A 104 -5.50 15.46 15.30
N SER A 105 -5.56 16.04 16.49
CA SER A 105 -4.51 15.88 17.50
C SER A 105 -4.50 14.47 18.10
N ILE A 106 -3.30 13.99 18.41
CA ILE A 106 -3.05 12.66 18.94
C ILE A 106 -2.67 12.78 20.43
N ASP A 107 -3.37 12.02 21.26
CA ASP A 107 -3.05 11.86 22.68
C ASP A 107 -2.38 10.49 22.87
N ALA A 108 -1.05 10.50 22.95
CA ALA A 108 -0.23 9.30 23.04
C ALA A 108 -0.55 8.44 24.29
N GLU A 109 -0.82 9.09 25.43
CA GLU A 109 -1.12 8.38 26.69
C GLU A 109 -2.49 7.71 26.61
N LYS A 110 -3.48 8.40 26.05
CA LYS A 110 -4.80 7.81 25.78
C LYS A 110 -4.73 6.66 24.80
N LEU A 111 -3.92 6.76 23.74
CA LEU A 111 -3.70 5.65 22.81
C LEU A 111 -3.05 4.45 23.50
N GLY A 112 -2.04 4.68 24.33
CA GLY A 112 -1.41 3.63 25.15
C GLY A 112 -2.42 2.91 26.06
N ARG A 113 -3.31 3.67 26.73
CA ARG A 113 -4.39 3.10 27.56
C ARG A 113 -5.41 2.25 26.78
N LYS A 114 -5.47 2.39 25.46
CA LYS A 114 -6.38 1.62 24.58
C LYS A 114 -5.78 0.32 24.06
N ILE A 115 -4.51 0.01 24.35
CA ILE A 115 -3.88 -1.24 23.90
C ILE A 115 -4.71 -2.49 24.27
N PRO A 116 -5.25 -2.66 25.49
CA PRO A 116 -6.10 -3.81 25.81
C PRO A 116 -7.37 -3.91 24.94
N GLU A 117 -7.99 -2.78 24.61
CA GLU A 117 -9.15 -2.72 23.71
C GLU A 117 -8.75 -3.13 22.29
N ASN A 118 -7.58 -2.68 21.81
CA ASN A 118 -7.08 -3.06 20.48
C ASN A 118 -6.62 -4.52 20.42
N LEU A 119 -6.09 -5.08 21.50
CA LEU A 119 -5.82 -6.52 21.60
C LEU A 119 -7.11 -7.34 21.50
N SER A 120 -8.20 -6.89 22.14
CA SER A 120 -9.52 -7.53 21.98
C SER A 120 -10.06 -7.42 20.55
N LYS A 121 -9.75 -6.34 19.82
CA LYS A 121 -10.10 -6.23 18.40
C LYS A 121 -9.23 -7.12 17.51
N LEU A 122 -7.93 -7.24 17.81
CA LEU A 122 -7.05 -8.18 17.11
C LEU A 122 -7.57 -9.60 17.32
N ASP A 123 -7.96 -9.94 18.54
CA ASP A 123 -8.54 -11.22 18.89
C ASP A 123 -9.75 -11.58 18.03
N LEU A 124 -10.66 -10.62 17.84
CA LEU A 124 -11.79 -10.76 16.92
C LEU A 124 -11.32 -11.03 15.48
N GLN A 125 -10.37 -10.25 14.95
CA GLN A 125 -9.86 -10.44 13.60
C GLN A 125 -9.24 -11.84 13.41
N LEU A 126 -8.42 -12.29 14.37
CA LEU A 126 -7.78 -13.60 14.32
C LEU A 126 -8.80 -14.73 14.45
N SER A 127 -9.81 -14.59 15.29
CA SER A 127 -10.92 -15.55 15.39
C SER A 127 -11.69 -15.72 14.08
N MET A 128 -11.86 -14.65 13.30
CA MET A 128 -12.51 -14.72 12.00
C MET A 128 -11.63 -15.41 10.94
N LEU A 129 -10.30 -15.34 11.08
CA LEU A 129 -9.33 -15.90 10.14
C LEU A 129 -8.97 -17.35 10.46
N GLU A 130 -8.98 -17.77 11.73
CA GLU A 130 -8.58 -19.12 12.17
C GLU A 130 -9.27 -20.25 11.37
N PRO A 131 -10.58 -20.20 11.05
CA PRO A 131 -11.23 -21.26 10.27
C PRO A 131 -10.65 -21.48 8.87
N LEU A 132 -9.93 -20.50 8.31
CA LEU A 132 -9.24 -20.67 7.02
C LEU A 132 -8.07 -21.66 7.11
N PHE A 133 -7.52 -21.85 8.32
CA PHE A 133 -6.29 -22.63 8.56
C PHE A 133 -6.50 -23.78 9.54
N ALA A 134 -7.73 -23.95 10.06
CA ALA A 134 -8.07 -24.91 11.10
C ALA A 134 -8.42 -26.32 10.56
N ASN A 135 -8.05 -26.64 9.31
CA ASN A 135 -8.46 -27.89 8.67
C ASN A 135 -7.74 -29.11 9.27
N ASP A 136 -8.50 -30.14 9.64
CA ASP A 136 -8.01 -31.42 10.19
C ASP A 136 -7.18 -32.25 9.18
N SER A 137 -7.19 -31.88 7.90
CA SER A 137 -6.48 -32.59 6.83
C SER A 137 -4.96 -32.40 6.86
N GLY A 138 -4.44 -31.47 7.68
CA GLY A 138 -3.02 -31.14 7.70
C GLY A 138 -2.50 -30.49 6.43
N ASP A 139 -3.40 -30.11 5.51
CA ASP A 139 -3.05 -29.42 4.28
C ASP A 139 -2.77 -27.94 4.61
N GLU A 140 -1.53 -27.52 4.44
CA GLU A 140 -1.06 -26.15 4.68
C GLU A 140 -1.56 -25.22 3.57
N GLY A 141 -2.84 -24.87 3.63
CA GLY A 141 -3.48 -24.02 2.63
C GLY A 141 -3.19 -22.53 2.84
N PHE A 142 -3.08 -21.81 1.72
CA PHE A 142 -3.14 -20.35 1.66
C PHE A 142 -4.58 -19.84 1.80
N VAL A 143 -4.77 -18.53 2.04
CA VAL A 143 -6.08 -17.89 2.33
C VAL A 143 -7.17 -18.28 1.33
N PHE A 144 -6.82 -18.45 0.06
CA PHE A 144 -7.75 -18.83 -1.02
C PHE A 144 -7.56 -20.26 -1.54
N SER A 145 -6.93 -21.14 -0.76
CA SER A 145 -6.66 -22.54 -1.15
C SER A 145 -5.92 -22.65 -2.49
N THR A 146 -4.95 -21.75 -2.70
CA THR A 146 -4.08 -21.72 -3.87
C THR A 146 -2.86 -22.61 -3.64
N GLU A 147 -2.10 -22.93 -4.69
CA GLU A 147 -0.86 -23.74 -4.57
C GLU A 147 0.36 -22.93 -4.09
N SER A 148 0.28 -21.60 -4.14
CA SER A 148 1.30 -20.66 -3.72
C SER A 148 0.64 -19.42 -3.09
N PRO A 149 1.37 -18.60 -2.30
CA PRO A 149 0.77 -17.44 -1.66
C PRO A 149 0.25 -16.44 -2.69
N SER A 150 -0.98 -15.98 -2.48
CA SER A 150 -1.59 -14.91 -3.27
C SER A 150 -1.32 -13.54 -2.64
N LEU A 151 -1.74 -12.45 -3.32
CA LEU A 151 -1.74 -11.11 -2.71
C LEU A 151 -2.47 -11.08 -1.35
N ALA A 152 -3.50 -11.91 -1.14
CA ALA A 152 -4.20 -11.96 0.14
C ALA A 152 -3.31 -12.46 1.28
N ASP A 153 -2.50 -13.50 1.02
CA ASP A 153 -1.55 -14.05 1.98
C ASP A 153 -0.42 -13.05 2.25
N ILE A 154 0.11 -12.43 1.20
CA ILE A 154 1.16 -11.40 1.29
C ILE A 154 0.67 -10.24 2.17
N SER A 155 -0.50 -9.68 1.85
CA SER A 155 -1.07 -8.54 2.60
C SER A 155 -1.38 -8.90 4.05
N LEU A 156 -1.96 -10.08 4.31
CA LEU A 156 -2.25 -10.52 5.68
C LEU A 156 -0.98 -10.75 6.49
N PHE A 157 0.00 -11.41 5.88
CA PHE A 157 1.26 -11.75 6.55
C PHE A 157 2.03 -10.51 6.94
N TYR A 158 2.24 -9.58 6.00
CA TYR A 158 2.98 -8.36 6.27
C TYR A 158 2.28 -7.49 7.31
N GLU A 159 0.93 -7.42 7.29
CA GLU A 159 0.17 -6.66 8.28
C GLU A 159 0.34 -7.25 9.69
N LEU A 160 0.22 -8.57 9.82
CA LEU A 160 0.41 -9.25 11.11
C LEU A 160 1.86 -9.17 11.59
N LYS A 161 2.83 -9.36 10.71
CA LYS A 161 4.26 -9.27 11.05
C LYS A 161 4.63 -7.86 11.50
N TRP A 162 4.27 -6.86 10.71
CA TRP A 162 4.49 -5.46 11.07
C TRP A 162 3.80 -5.11 12.40
N GLY A 163 2.51 -5.45 12.54
CA GLY A 163 1.77 -5.19 13.77
C GLY A 163 2.37 -5.86 15.01
N GLU A 164 2.81 -7.12 14.88
CA GLU A 164 3.46 -7.86 15.96
C GLU A 164 4.81 -7.25 16.37
N GLU A 165 5.67 -6.97 15.39
CA GLU A 165 7.02 -6.46 15.65
C GLU A 165 6.98 -5.05 16.23
N ILE A 166 6.15 -4.17 15.68
CA ILE A 166 6.00 -2.80 16.21
C ILE A 166 5.32 -2.81 17.58
N ALA A 167 4.33 -3.68 17.84
CA ALA A 167 3.70 -3.79 19.15
C ALA A 167 4.69 -4.24 20.23
N LYS A 168 5.69 -5.05 19.87
CA LYS A 168 6.82 -5.40 20.75
C LYS A 168 7.83 -4.26 20.95
N GLY A 169 7.68 -3.16 20.22
CA GLY A 169 8.60 -2.03 20.27
C GLY A 169 9.84 -2.20 19.38
N LYS A 170 9.88 -3.20 18.50
CA LYS A 170 10.96 -3.31 17.49
C LYS A 170 10.83 -2.19 16.47
N TYR A 171 11.96 -1.79 15.86
CA TYR A 171 12.05 -0.73 14.84
C TYR A 171 11.54 0.65 15.28
N THR A 172 11.30 0.83 16.58
CA THR A 172 10.85 2.09 17.18
C THR A 172 11.90 3.18 16.95
N GLU A 173 13.18 2.86 17.01
CA GLU A 173 14.28 3.78 16.73
C GLU A 173 14.22 4.30 15.30
N GLY A 174 13.98 3.42 14.33
CA GLY A 174 13.84 3.80 12.93
C GLY A 174 12.60 4.66 12.67
N ILE A 175 11.44 4.26 13.20
CA ILE A 175 10.17 4.97 13.03
C ILE A 175 10.22 6.39 13.61
N THR A 176 10.81 6.52 14.80
CA THR A 176 10.86 7.77 15.57
C THR A 176 12.09 8.62 15.24
N GLN A 177 12.92 8.21 14.28
CA GLN A 177 14.19 8.86 13.94
C GLN A 177 15.12 9.06 15.15
N GLY A 178 15.18 8.07 16.03
CA GLY A 178 16.05 8.08 17.20
C GLY A 178 15.46 8.68 18.47
N GLU A 179 14.26 9.26 18.45
CA GLU A 179 13.63 9.82 19.66
C GLU A 179 13.27 8.75 20.70
N THR A 180 13.04 7.52 20.28
CA THR A 180 12.76 6.38 21.17
C THR A 180 13.57 5.16 20.75
N LYS A 181 14.08 4.40 21.71
CA LYS A 181 14.84 3.17 21.45
C LYS A 181 13.92 1.98 21.17
N ASP A 182 14.47 1.00 20.47
CA ASP A 182 13.83 -0.31 20.33
C ASP A 182 13.61 -0.95 21.71
N GLY A 183 12.55 -1.74 21.82
CA GLY A 183 12.14 -2.41 23.05
C GLY A 183 11.74 -3.86 22.82
N GLU A 184 11.43 -4.55 23.92
CA GLU A 184 10.97 -5.94 23.98
C GLU A 184 9.72 -6.01 24.88
N LEU A 185 8.66 -5.34 24.43
CA LEU A 185 7.34 -5.36 25.07
C LEU A 185 6.61 -6.66 24.75
N GLU A 186 5.59 -6.99 25.53
CA GLU A 186 4.73 -8.16 25.30
C GLU A 186 3.98 -8.07 23.95
N GLY A 187 3.59 -6.87 23.53
CA GLY A 187 2.98 -6.60 22.22
C GLY A 187 1.71 -7.41 21.97
N ALA A 188 1.62 -8.06 20.80
CA ALA A 188 0.48 -8.87 20.38
C ALA A 188 0.48 -10.32 20.94
N ALA A 189 1.55 -10.74 21.62
CA ALA A 189 1.77 -12.13 22.06
C ALA A 189 0.62 -12.76 22.88
N PRO A 190 -0.14 -12.02 23.73
CA PRO A 190 -1.26 -12.60 24.50
C PRO A 190 -2.38 -13.15 23.62
N VAL A 191 -2.48 -12.67 22.38
CA VAL A 191 -3.54 -13.01 21.45
C VAL A 191 -3.02 -13.78 20.24
N LEU A 192 -1.93 -13.31 19.62
CA LEU A 192 -1.33 -13.94 18.46
C LEU A 192 -0.31 -15.00 18.91
N ASN A 193 -0.78 -16.23 19.15
CA ASN A 193 0.06 -17.36 19.55
C ASN A 193 -0.56 -18.72 19.19
N ALA A 194 0.27 -19.77 19.23
CA ALA A 194 -0.10 -21.14 18.87
C ALA A 194 -1.19 -21.75 19.75
N GLN A 195 -1.27 -21.35 21.02
CA GLN A 195 -2.21 -21.92 21.98
C GLN A 195 -3.63 -21.42 21.71
N ARG A 196 -3.77 -20.18 21.25
CA ARG A 196 -5.05 -19.54 20.98
C ARG A 196 -5.53 -19.76 19.55
N TYR A 197 -4.62 -19.65 18.57
CA TYR A 197 -4.92 -19.73 17.14
C TYR A 197 -3.92 -20.67 16.44
N PRO A 198 -4.02 -21.99 16.66
CA PRO A 198 -3.03 -22.95 16.19
C PRO A 198 -2.91 -23.00 14.66
N GLY A 199 -4.03 -22.90 13.93
CA GLY A 199 -4.04 -22.91 12.46
C GLY A 199 -3.38 -21.67 11.89
N LEU A 200 -3.86 -20.50 12.29
CA LEU A 200 -3.32 -19.21 11.85
C LEU A 200 -1.85 -19.08 12.25
N TRP A 201 -1.46 -19.51 13.44
CA TRP A 201 -0.06 -19.45 13.87
C TRP A 201 0.84 -20.35 13.02
N ARG A 202 0.40 -21.55 12.64
CA ARG A 202 1.13 -22.41 11.69
C ARG A 202 1.28 -21.73 10.34
N TRP A 203 0.19 -21.20 9.78
CA TRP A 203 0.23 -20.45 8.52
C TRP A 203 1.19 -19.25 8.62
N TYR A 204 1.14 -18.49 9.71
CA TYR A 204 2.02 -17.34 9.93
C TYR A 204 3.50 -17.75 9.95
N LYS A 205 3.85 -18.84 10.64
CA LYS A 205 5.22 -19.40 10.65
C LYS A 205 5.64 -19.93 9.28
N MET A 206 4.75 -20.58 8.56
CA MET A 206 5.01 -21.03 7.18
C MET A 206 5.29 -19.84 6.26
N MET A 207 4.53 -18.74 6.38
CA MET A 207 4.77 -17.52 5.61
C MET A 207 6.11 -16.85 5.97
N GLU A 208 6.51 -16.83 7.25
CA GLU A 208 7.85 -16.36 7.66
C GLU A 208 8.94 -17.14 6.93
N VAL A 209 8.88 -18.47 6.97
CA VAL A 209 9.84 -19.36 6.29
C VAL A 209 9.80 -19.17 4.77
N TYR A 210 8.60 -19.02 4.18
CA TYR A 210 8.46 -18.78 2.75
C TYR A 210 9.21 -17.52 2.32
N PHE A 211 8.97 -16.39 2.99
CA PHE A 211 9.61 -15.11 2.65
C PHE A 211 11.10 -15.07 2.98
N GLU A 212 11.55 -15.71 4.05
CA GLU A 212 12.98 -15.81 4.40
C GLU A 212 13.78 -16.59 3.34
N ASN A 213 13.15 -17.53 2.63
CA ASN A 213 13.77 -18.32 1.58
C ASN A 213 13.69 -17.68 0.19
N LEU A 214 13.01 -16.54 0.03
CA LEU A 214 13.01 -15.82 -1.24
C LEU A 214 14.37 -15.13 -1.45
N PRO A 215 14.90 -15.12 -2.69
CA PRO A 215 16.08 -14.34 -3.00
C PRO A 215 15.78 -12.85 -2.82
N SER A 216 16.64 -12.13 -2.09
CA SER A 216 16.52 -10.68 -2.02
C SER A 216 16.83 -10.07 -3.38
N THR A 217 15.90 -9.27 -3.89
CA THR A 217 16.06 -8.41 -5.07
C THR A 217 16.27 -6.95 -4.68
N GLU A 218 16.40 -6.65 -3.39
CA GLU A 218 16.55 -5.29 -2.90
C GLU A 218 17.99 -4.80 -3.09
N GLU A 219 18.14 -3.65 -3.75
CA GLU A 219 19.40 -2.92 -3.80
C GLU A 219 19.17 -1.49 -3.30
N THR A 220 19.85 -1.10 -2.21
CA THR A 220 19.84 0.29 -1.76
C THR A 220 20.68 1.14 -2.71
N CYS A 221 20.00 1.98 -3.50
CA CYS A 221 20.67 2.89 -4.42
C CYS A 221 21.56 3.89 -3.66
N LYS A 222 22.87 3.85 -3.91
CA LYS A 222 23.84 4.81 -3.35
C LYS A 222 23.93 6.11 -4.16
N ASN A 223 23.49 6.10 -5.41
CA ASN A 223 23.55 7.25 -6.32
C ASN A 223 22.22 7.45 -7.06
N PHE A 224 21.34 8.26 -6.46
CA PHE A 224 20.02 8.52 -7.03
C PHE A 224 20.07 9.29 -8.37
N GLU A 225 21.14 10.04 -8.66
CA GLU A 225 21.31 10.72 -9.94
C GLU A 225 21.44 9.72 -11.10
N GLU A 226 22.05 8.56 -10.86
CA GLU A 226 22.15 7.49 -11.85
C GLU A 226 20.77 6.90 -12.17
N VAL A 227 19.91 6.74 -11.15
CA VAL A 227 18.52 6.30 -11.33
C VAL A 227 17.76 7.31 -12.19
N VAL A 228 17.87 8.59 -11.86
CA VAL A 228 17.28 9.69 -12.64
C VAL A 228 17.75 9.68 -14.10
N LYS A 229 19.03 9.42 -14.34
CA LYS A 229 19.58 9.27 -15.69
C LYS A 229 18.93 8.10 -16.44
N LYS A 230 18.87 6.91 -15.84
CA LYS A 230 18.22 5.73 -16.41
C LYS A 230 16.74 5.97 -16.71
N MET A 231 16.03 6.69 -15.84
CA MET A 231 14.63 7.08 -16.08
C MET A 231 14.48 7.99 -17.30
N ARG A 232 15.37 8.99 -17.47
CA ARG A 232 15.34 9.88 -18.64
C ARG A 232 15.61 9.14 -19.96
N GLU A 233 16.47 8.14 -19.92
CA GLU A 233 16.81 7.28 -21.06
C GLU A 233 15.73 6.23 -21.36
N SER A 234 14.82 5.99 -20.42
CA SER A 234 13.76 4.99 -20.57
C SER A 234 12.69 5.41 -21.59
N PRO A 235 12.23 4.49 -22.45
CA PRO A 235 11.13 4.77 -23.38
C PRO A 235 9.87 5.14 -22.60
N ALA A 236 9.07 6.07 -23.14
CA ALA A 236 7.74 6.33 -22.60
C ALA A 236 6.80 5.21 -23.05
N LEU A 237 5.91 4.77 -22.16
CA LEU A 237 4.82 3.88 -22.58
C LEU A 237 3.98 4.58 -23.67
N GLY A 238 3.69 3.84 -24.73
CA GLY A 238 2.75 4.28 -25.77
C GLY A 238 1.31 4.24 -25.26
N THR A 239 0.38 4.86 -26.00
CA THR A 239 -1.03 4.99 -25.60
C THR A 239 -1.72 3.67 -25.26
N ARG A 240 -1.31 2.56 -25.90
CA ARG A 240 -1.88 1.22 -25.66
C ARG A 240 -1.45 0.56 -24.35
N SER A 241 -0.32 0.99 -23.78
CA SER A 241 0.24 0.45 -22.53
C SER A 241 0.11 1.43 -21.37
N LEU A 242 -0.56 2.57 -21.60
CA LEU A 242 -0.64 3.65 -20.63
C LEU A 242 -1.51 3.31 -19.42
N LEU A 243 -2.58 2.56 -19.64
CA LEU A 243 -3.46 2.08 -18.59
C LEU A 243 -3.20 0.58 -18.37
N LEU A 244 -3.21 0.18 -17.10
CA LEU A 244 -3.21 -1.23 -16.73
C LEU A 244 -4.49 -1.91 -17.22
N PRO A 245 -4.43 -3.22 -17.53
CA PRO A 245 -5.60 -3.96 -17.98
C PRO A 245 -6.72 -3.94 -16.95
N THR A 246 -7.93 -3.60 -17.41
CA THR A 246 -9.16 -3.68 -16.62
C THR A 246 -10.27 -4.32 -17.46
N PRO A 247 -11.24 -5.04 -16.87
CA PRO A 247 -12.29 -5.73 -17.63
C PRO A 247 -13.18 -4.82 -18.49
N ARG A 248 -13.19 -3.51 -18.22
CA ARG A 248 -14.04 -2.54 -18.91
C ARG A 248 -13.27 -1.28 -19.26
N SER A 249 -13.54 -0.78 -20.46
CA SER A 249 -12.95 0.47 -20.95
C SER A 249 -13.54 1.70 -20.23
N THR A 250 -13.03 2.87 -20.61
CA THR A 250 -13.50 4.18 -20.16
C THR A 250 -15.00 4.37 -20.46
N HIS A 251 -15.68 5.15 -19.61
CA HIS A 251 -17.10 5.44 -19.75
C HIS A 251 -17.29 6.91 -20.17
N ALA A 252 -17.10 7.20 -21.46
CA ALA A 252 -17.04 8.56 -21.98
C ALA A 252 -18.21 9.48 -21.58
N GLU A 253 -19.44 8.98 -21.50
CA GLU A 253 -20.59 9.79 -21.05
C GLU A 253 -20.47 10.21 -19.57
N LEU A 254 -20.01 9.31 -18.71
CA LEU A 254 -19.80 9.58 -17.29
C LEU A 254 -18.61 10.54 -17.09
N ASP A 255 -17.54 10.34 -17.86
CA ASP A 255 -16.36 11.21 -17.85
C ASP A 255 -16.75 12.66 -18.22
N LYS A 256 -17.60 12.84 -19.23
CA LYS A 256 -18.16 14.14 -19.59
C LYS A 256 -19.03 14.75 -18.47
N LYS A 257 -19.89 13.95 -17.83
CA LYS A 257 -20.75 14.43 -16.72
C LYS A 257 -19.95 14.84 -15.50
N THR A 258 -18.83 14.15 -15.23
CA THR A 258 -17.95 14.43 -14.10
C THR A 258 -16.91 15.51 -14.39
N GLY A 259 -16.71 15.88 -15.67
CA GLY A 259 -15.67 16.81 -16.11
C GLY A 259 -14.26 16.19 -16.14
N CYS A 260 -14.13 14.90 -15.85
CA CYS A 260 -12.87 14.16 -15.87
C CYS A 260 -12.58 13.63 -17.28
N VAL A 261 -12.40 14.54 -18.24
CA VAL A 261 -12.05 14.22 -19.64
C VAL A 261 -10.56 14.42 -19.90
N GLU A 262 -10.01 13.72 -20.89
CA GLU A 262 -8.62 13.89 -21.31
C GLU A 262 -8.30 15.39 -21.56
N GLY A 263 -7.15 15.84 -21.04
CA GLY A 263 -6.71 17.22 -21.07
C GLY A 263 -7.24 18.10 -19.93
N ALA A 264 -8.23 17.65 -19.15
CA ALA A 264 -8.73 18.42 -18.01
C ALA A 264 -7.67 18.52 -16.89
N LEU A 265 -7.62 19.67 -16.22
CA LEU A 265 -6.89 19.77 -14.96
C LEU A 265 -7.70 19.06 -13.87
N VAL A 266 -7.09 18.11 -13.18
CA VAL A 266 -7.73 17.33 -12.11
C VAL A 266 -6.95 17.41 -10.81
N SER A 267 -7.67 17.22 -9.72
CA SER A 267 -7.16 17.03 -8.37
C SER A 267 -7.43 15.61 -7.93
N ILE A 268 -6.40 14.94 -7.42
CA ILE A 268 -6.45 13.56 -6.93
C ILE A 268 -6.01 13.55 -5.47
N ALA A 269 -6.88 13.06 -4.59
CA ALA A 269 -6.59 12.94 -3.16
C ALA A 269 -7.11 11.59 -2.62
N PRO A 270 -6.48 11.01 -1.60
CA PRO A 270 -7.03 9.84 -0.91
C PRO A 270 -8.42 10.14 -0.33
N ASP A 271 -9.25 9.11 -0.19
CA ASP A 271 -10.57 9.22 0.44
C ASP A 271 -10.56 8.98 1.96
N ASP A 272 -9.41 8.64 2.54
CA ASP A 272 -9.24 8.26 3.94
C ASP A 272 -8.46 9.31 4.75
N THR A 273 -7.16 9.48 4.51
CA THR A 273 -6.20 10.30 5.25
C THR A 273 -5.24 11.00 4.28
N GLY A 274 -4.75 12.18 4.64
CA GLY A 274 -3.95 13.03 3.74
C GLY A 274 -4.79 13.69 2.65
N ARG A 275 -6.06 13.98 2.93
CA ARG A 275 -7.02 14.55 1.97
C ARG A 275 -6.69 15.99 1.57
N ASP A 276 -5.96 16.70 2.44
CA ASP A 276 -5.65 18.14 2.30
C ASP A 276 -4.41 18.40 1.43
N ASP A 277 -3.72 17.36 0.98
CA ASP A 277 -2.53 17.43 0.13
C ASP A 277 -2.79 16.78 -1.26
N PRO A 278 -3.74 17.30 -2.08
CA PRO A 278 -4.03 16.71 -3.38
C PRO A 278 -2.84 16.80 -4.34
N THR A 279 -2.73 15.80 -5.22
CA THR A 279 -1.88 15.88 -6.40
C THR A 279 -2.68 16.49 -7.55
N LEU A 280 -2.19 17.60 -8.09
CA LEU A 280 -2.78 18.28 -9.25
C LEU A 280 -2.06 17.86 -10.53
N GLY A 281 -2.80 17.73 -11.63
CA GLY A 281 -2.21 17.43 -12.92
C GLY A 281 -3.20 17.43 -14.08
N THR A 282 -2.67 17.40 -15.29
CA THR A 282 -3.46 17.25 -16.51
C THR A 282 -3.81 15.78 -16.72
N LEU A 283 -5.09 15.46 -16.82
CA LEU A 283 -5.58 14.11 -17.08
C LEU A 283 -5.13 13.63 -18.46
N ILE A 284 -4.41 12.51 -18.51
CA ILE A 284 -3.93 11.89 -19.74
C ILE A 284 -4.81 10.70 -20.12
N ALA A 285 -5.16 9.86 -19.14
CA ALA A 285 -6.04 8.71 -19.35
C ALA A 285 -6.74 8.34 -18.05
N MET A 286 -7.88 7.67 -18.16
CA MET A 286 -8.63 7.19 -17.00
C MET A 286 -9.41 5.94 -17.38
N SER A 287 -9.34 4.90 -16.55
CA SER A 287 -10.18 3.71 -16.63
C SER A 287 -11.11 3.65 -15.40
N PRO A 288 -11.99 2.65 -15.30
CA PRO A 288 -12.73 2.39 -14.06
C PRO A 288 -11.84 2.16 -12.83
N GLU A 289 -10.58 1.75 -13.02
CA GLU A 289 -9.67 1.33 -11.95
C GLU A 289 -8.44 2.23 -11.77
N GLU A 290 -8.11 3.07 -12.75
CA GLU A 290 -6.86 3.83 -12.77
C GLU A 290 -7.09 5.24 -13.32
N VAL A 291 -6.32 6.21 -12.82
CA VAL A 291 -6.22 7.56 -13.36
C VAL A 291 -4.75 7.91 -13.60
N VAL A 292 -4.45 8.47 -14.77
CA VAL A 292 -3.10 8.83 -15.17
C VAL A 292 -3.02 10.32 -15.47
N ILE A 293 -2.12 11.02 -14.80
CA ILE A 293 -1.91 12.45 -14.97
C ILE A 293 -0.48 12.78 -15.39
N LYS A 294 -0.33 13.91 -16.09
CA LYS A 294 0.93 14.65 -16.11
C LYS A 294 0.90 15.62 -14.92
N PRO A 295 1.83 15.53 -13.96
CA PRO A 295 1.77 16.33 -12.74
C PRO A 295 1.90 17.81 -13.05
N GLN A 296 1.22 18.65 -12.28
CA GLN A 296 1.35 20.10 -12.37
C GLN A 296 2.81 20.50 -12.09
N LYS A 297 3.34 21.41 -12.90
CA LYS A 297 4.71 21.92 -12.72
C LYS A 297 4.81 22.70 -11.40
N LEU A 298 5.82 22.37 -10.61
CA LEU A 298 6.18 23.10 -9.40
C LEU A 298 7.48 23.89 -9.61
N ASP A 299 7.80 24.75 -8.65
CA ASP A 299 9.09 25.46 -8.56
C ASP A 299 9.90 24.88 -7.36
N PRO A 300 11.14 24.39 -7.58
CA PRO A 300 11.84 24.24 -8.86
C PRO A 300 11.21 23.17 -9.78
N PRO A 301 11.46 23.21 -11.10
CA PRO A 301 10.92 22.23 -12.03
C PRO A 301 11.42 20.83 -11.72
N ALA A 302 10.56 19.83 -11.94
CA ALA A 302 10.90 18.43 -11.81
C ALA A 302 12.13 18.05 -12.63
N THR A 303 12.96 17.20 -12.03
CA THR A 303 14.18 16.69 -12.65
C THR A 303 13.89 15.70 -13.79
N VAL A 304 12.75 15.00 -13.75
CA VAL A 304 12.31 14.04 -14.79
C VAL A 304 10.85 14.31 -15.15
N ASP A 305 10.55 14.33 -16.45
CA ASP A 305 9.16 14.33 -16.92
C ASP A 305 8.60 12.91 -16.78
N VAL A 306 7.54 12.79 -15.99
CA VAL A 306 6.90 11.51 -15.66
C VAL A 306 5.39 11.60 -15.82
N ARG A 307 4.74 10.45 -15.88
CA ARG A 307 3.30 10.32 -15.67
C ARG A 307 3.06 9.66 -14.32
N ILE A 308 1.99 10.07 -13.65
CA ILE A 308 1.66 9.60 -12.31
C ILE A 308 0.32 8.90 -12.37
N HIS A 309 0.30 7.68 -11.86
CA HIS A 309 -0.80 6.74 -11.89
C HIS A 309 -1.33 6.60 -10.46
N PHE A 310 -2.64 6.73 -10.30
CA PHE A 310 -3.33 6.47 -9.04
C PHE A 310 -4.44 5.46 -9.28
N PRO A 311 -4.71 4.56 -8.31
CA PRO A 311 -5.91 3.75 -8.39
C PRO A 311 -7.13 4.65 -8.22
N ARG A 312 -8.24 4.26 -8.82
CA ARG A 312 -9.57 4.83 -8.51
C ARG A 312 -10.07 4.37 -7.15
N LEU A 313 -9.64 3.19 -6.72
CA LEU A 313 -9.93 2.65 -5.40
C LEU A 313 -9.20 3.45 -4.31
N GLY A 314 -9.94 4.00 -3.34
CA GLY A 314 -9.35 4.75 -2.22
C GLY A 314 -8.96 6.20 -2.55
N PHE A 315 -9.30 6.69 -3.76
CA PHE A 315 -9.00 8.05 -4.19
C PHE A 315 -10.21 8.74 -4.79
N VAL A 316 -10.26 10.05 -4.60
CA VAL A 316 -11.24 10.93 -5.23
C VAL A 316 -10.55 11.76 -6.30
N VAL A 317 -11.04 11.63 -7.54
CA VAL A 317 -10.64 12.46 -8.68
C VAL A 317 -11.70 13.53 -8.90
N ARG A 318 -11.29 14.80 -8.92
CA ARG A 318 -12.19 15.93 -9.19
C ARG A 318 -11.60 16.81 -10.29
N PRO A 319 -12.42 17.35 -11.21
CA PRO A 319 -11.95 18.45 -12.06
C PRO A 319 -11.57 19.63 -11.15
N SER A 320 -10.40 20.20 -11.41
CA SER A 320 -9.96 21.43 -10.75
C SER A 320 -10.22 22.59 -11.71
N PRO A 321 -10.79 23.73 -11.26
CA PRO A 321 -10.82 24.92 -12.08
C PRO A 321 -9.38 25.22 -12.51
N ALA A 322 -9.14 25.43 -13.80
CA ALA A 322 -7.89 26.03 -14.23
C ALA A 322 -7.76 27.33 -13.44
N SER A 323 -6.74 27.42 -12.57
CA SER A 323 -6.46 28.66 -11.86
C SER A 323 -6.38 29.73 -12.95
N LYS A 324 -7.30 30.71 -12.92
CA LYS A 324 -7.26 31.82 -13.85
C LYS A 324 -5.90 32.48 -13.63
N LEU A 325 -4.99 32.24 -14.57
CA LEU A 325 -3.72 32.95 -14.71
C LEU A 325 -3.98 34.45 -14.74
#